data_AF-A0AAV8P8M5-F1
#
_entry.id   AF-A0AAV8P8M5-F1
#
_cell.length_a   1.000
_cell.length_b   1.000
_cell.length_c   1.000
_cell.angle_alpha   90.00
_cell.angle_beta   90.00
_cell.angle_gamma   90.00
#
_symmetry.space_group_name_H-M   'P 1'
#
loop_
_entity.id
_entity.type
_entity.pdbx_description
1 polymer ?
#
loop_
_entity_poly.entity_id
_entity_poly.type
_entity_poly.pdbx_seq_one_letter_code
_entity_poly.pdbx_strand_id
1 'polypeptide(L)'
;MTTVGYDRECVQVYTDARKAAVDVCFRHLRVEKLSISGVQRLEWDALEAKIRRWIRVARVYVRIIFASERRLYEHIFDDLGIANDAPFIETVKGGSIQLFGFAEAISIGRRSPEKLFKILDLYDTISNLLPDIAVVFLSKFAESIYLLHEMIIHNEDCTFFLGWG
;
A
#
# COMPACT_ATOMS: atom_id res chain seq x y z
N MET A 1 -2.43 -25.01 31.02
CA MET A 1 -3.84 -24.59 30.81
C MET A 1 -4.06 -24.50 29.32
N THR A 2 -5.05 -25.22 28.81
CA THR A 2 -5.34 -25.35 27.37
C THR A 2 -5.98 -24.07 26.83
N THR A 3 -5.20 -23.26 26.12
CA THR A 3 -5.52 -21.90 25.61
C THR A 3 -6.28 -21.87 24.28
N VAL A 4 -6.45 -23.02 23.63
CA VAL A 4 -6.86 -23.18 22.22
C VAL A 4 -8.22 -22.52 21.85
N GLY A 5 -9.05 -22.14 22.83
CA GLY A 5 -10.33 -21.44 22.60
C GLY A 5 -10.25 -19.91 22.70
N TYR A 6 -9.47 -19.36 23.64
CA TYR A 6 -9.37 -17.91 23.86
C TYR A 6 -8.55 -17.23 22.76
N ASP A 7 -7.66 -17.97 22.12
CA ASP A 7 -6.78 -17.48 21.05
C ASP A 7 -7.59 -16.98 19.83
N ARG A 8 -8.70 -17.63 19.48
CA ARG A 8 -9.52 -17.24 18.32
C ARG A 8 -10.41 -16.03 18.59
N GLU A 9 -11.04 -15.98 19.76
CA GLU A 9 -11.88 -14.85 20.14
C GLU A 9 -11.04 -13.58 20.33
N CYS A 10 -9.87 -13.71 20.95
CA CYS A 10 -8.90 -12.61 21.06
C CYS A 10 -8.46 -12.08 19.69
N VAL A 11 -8.08 -12.99 18.77
CA VAL A 11 -7.72 -12.62 17.38
C VAL A 11 -8.86 -11.89 16.69
N GLN A 12 -10.11 -12.36 16.83
CA GLN A 12 -11.26 -11.74 16.19
C GLN A 12 -11.52 -10.33 16.72
N VAL A 13 -11.60 -10.17 18.05
CA VAL A 13 -11.86 -8.88 18.70
C VAL A 13 -10.74 -7.88 18.40
N TYR A 14 -9.47 -8.33 18.45
CA TYR A 14 -8.33 -7.52 18.03
C TYR A 14 -8.50 -7.04 16.59
N THR A 15 -8.72 -7.98 15.66
CA THR A 15 -8.76 -7.69 14.24
C THR A 15 -9.89 -6.72 13.91
N ASP A 16 -11.09 -6.92 14.45
CA ASP A 16 -12.23 -6.04 14.17
C ASP A 16 -12.02 -4.62 14.71
N ALA A 17 -11.51 -4.50 15.94
CA ALA A 17 -11.23 -3.20 16.54
C ALA A 17 -10.13 -2.45 15.79
N ARG A 18 -9.05 -3.15 15.41
CA ARG A 18 -7.91 -2.53 14.71
C ARG A 18 -8.22 -2.19 13.25
N LYS A 19 -8.98 -3.03 12.54
CA LYS A 19 -9.50 -2.70 11.19
C LYS A 19 -10.28 -1.39 11.22
N ALA A 20 -11.23 -1.26 12.15
CA ALA A 20 -12.04 -0.05 12.27
C ALA A 20 -11.16 1.19 12.53
N ALA A 21 -10.13 1.07 13.36
CA ALA A 21 -9.18 2.15 13.64
C ALA A 21 -8.37 2.54 12.39
N VAL A 22 -7.82 1.57 11.66
CA VAL A 22 -7.08 1.80 10.41
C VAL A 22 -8.00 2.45 9.36
N ASP A 23 -9.23 1.98 9.20
CA ASP A 23 -10.22 2.55 8.28
C ASP A 23 -10.58 4.00 8.62
N VAL A 24 -10.63 4.35 9.91
CA VAL A 24 -10.79 5.75 10.34
C VAL A 24 -9.60 6.60 9.91
N CYS A 25 -8.37 6.10 10.00
CA CYS A 25 -7.19 6.80 9.46
C CYS A 25 -7.30 7.02 7.95
N PHE A 26 -7.74 6.00 7.19
CA PHE A 26 -7.99 6.08 5.73
C PHE A 26 -9.01 7.14 5.35
N ARG A 27 -10.09 7.24 6.10
CA ARG A 27 -11.10 8.29 5.89
C ARG A 27 -10.56 9.69 6.17
N HIS A 28 -9.77 9.88 7.23
CA HIS A 28 -9.21 11.19 7.57
C HIS A 28 -8.19 11.70 6.56
N LEU A 29 -7.37 10.80 5.99
CA LEU A 29 -6.31 11.18 5.04
C LEU A 29 -6.80 11.30 3.58
N ARG A 30 -8.10 11.06 3.34
CA ARG A 30 -8.80 11.26 2.05
C ARG A 30 -8.08 10.63 0.85
N VAL A 31 -7.61 9.39 0.99
CA VAL A 31 -7.15 8.59 -0.16
C VAL A 31 -8.38 8.19 -0.96
N GLU A 32 -8.70 8.94 -2.00
CA GLU A 32 -9.83 8.57 -2.87
C GLU A 32 -9.52 7.28 -3.61
N LYS A 33 -10.48 6.36 -3.62
CA LYS A 33 -10.42 5.20 -4.51
C LYS A 33 -10.53 5.73 -5.95
N LEU A 34 -9.47 5.57 -6.72
CA LEU A 34 -9.43 5.93 -8.13
C LEU A 34 -9.40 4.68 -8.98
N SER A 35 -10.39 4.56 -9.86
CA SER A 35 -10.36 3.55 -10.91
C SER A 35 -9.48 4.00 -12.06
N ILE A 36 -8.99 3.03 -12.85
CA ILE A 36 -8.25 3.28 -14.10
C ILE A 36 -9.03 4.22 -15.02
N SER A 37 -10.35 3.99 -15.17
CA SER A 37 -11.24 4.85 -15.97
C SER A 37 -11.36 6.28 -15.40
N GLY A 38 -11.29 6.43 -14.09
CA GLY A 38 -11.29 7.75 -13.42
C GLY A 38 -10.01 8.52 -13.70
N VAL A 39 -8.85 7.85 -13.68
CA VAL A 39 -7.55 8.46 -14.00
C VAL A 39 -7.51 8.98 -15.43
N GLN A 40 -8.10 8.25 -16.39
CA GLN A 40 -8.13 8.67 -17.80
C GLN A 40 -9.01 9.89 -18.08
N ARG A 41 -10.05 10.12 -17.25
CA ARG A 41 -11.03 11.21 -17.42
C ARG A 41 -10.71 12.46 -16.61
N LEU A 42 -9.70 12.40 -15.74
CA LEU A 42 -9.30 13.52 -14.90
C LEU A 42 -8.41 14.49 -15.66
N GLU A 43 -8.70 15.78 -15.50
CA GLU A 43 -7.79 16.85 -15.90
C GLU A 43 -6.45 16.74 -15.18
N TRP A 44 -5.40 17.18 -15.87
CA TRP A 44 -4.03 16.97 -15.42
C TRP A 44 -3.76 17.58 -14.04
N ASP A 45 -4.13 18.85 -13.83
CA ASP A 45 -3.88 19.55 -12.57
C ASP A 45 -4.57 18.85 -11.37
N ALA A 46 -5.76 18.29 -11.61
CA ALA A 46 -6.49 17.53 -10.60
C ALA A 46 -5.79 16.20 -10.31
N LEU A 47 -5.30 15.49 -11.33
CA LEU A 47 -4.54 14.25 -11.17
C LEU A 47 -3.22 14.51 -10.42
N GLU A 48 -2.50 15.56 -10.79
CA GLU A 48 -1.22 15.94 -10.19
C GLU A 48 -1.37 16.28 -8.69
N ALA A 49 -2.43 17.02 -8.33
CA ALA A 49 -2.75 17.31 -6.94
C ALA A 49 -3.04 16.03 -6.14
N LYS A 50 -3.71 15.05 -6.76
CA LYS A 50 -3.97 13.74 -6.14
C LYS A 50 -2.70 12.91 -5.98
N ILE A 51 -1.80 12.89 -6.98
CA ILE A 51 -0.49 12.22 -6.87
C ILE A 51 0.32 12.79 -5.70
N ARG A 52 0.44 14.12 -5.62
CA ARG A 52 1.14 14.79 -4.50
C ARG A 52 0.54 14.46 -3.14
N ARG A 53 -0.80 14.41 -3.05
CA ARG A 53 -1.48 14.00 -1.82
C ARG A 53 -1.15 12.54 -1.49
N TRP A 54 -1.26 11.65 -2.47
CA TRP A 54 -0.98 10.23 -2.29
C TRP A 54 0.45 10.00 -1.79
N ILE A 55 1.46 10.64 -2.38
CA ILE A 55 2.87 10.53 -1.94
C ILE A 55 3.02 10.82 -0.44
N ARG A 56 2.43 11.92 0.04
CA ARG A 56 2.49 12.29 1.47
C ARG A 56 1.80 11.25 2.34
N VAL A 57 0.64 10.78 1.89
CA VAL A 57 -0.20 9.85 2.64
C VAL A 57 0.41 8.44 2.68
N ALA A 58 1.01 7.97 1.58
CA ALA A 58 1.69 6.69 1.50
C ALA A 58 2.83 6.58 2.52
N ARG A 59 3.62 7.64 2.67
CA ARG A 59 4.69 7.70 3.69
C ARG A 59 4.14 7.56 5.10
N VAL A 60 3.04 8.25 5.41
CA VAL A 60 2.38 8.15 6.72
C VAL A 60 1.84 6.73 6.96
N TYR A 61 1.20 6.12 5.97
CA TYR A 61 0.66 4.77 6.13
C TYR A 61 1.74 3.75 6.40
N VAL A 62 2.76 3.69 5.54
CA VAL A 62 3.79 2.67 5.64
C VAL A 62 4.61 2.86 6.92
N ARG A 63 5.11 4.08 7.17
CA ARG A 63 6.08 4.33 8.25
C ARG A 63 5.45 4.53 9.63
N ILE A 64 4.19 4.93 9.69
CA ILE A 64 3.52 5.22 10.97
C ILE A 64 2.43 4.20 11.22
N ILE A 65 1.41 4.13 10.36
CA ILE A 65 0.22 3.31 10.64
C ILE A 65 0.56 1.81 10.62
N PHE A 66 1.06 1.30 9.49
CA PHE A 66 1.36 -0.13 9.36
C PHE A 66 2.50 -0.56 10.28
N ALA A 67 3.53 0.27 10.45
CA ALA A 67 4.59 0.01 11.41
C ALA A 67 4.08 -0.06 12.87
N SER A 68 3.13 0.80 13.24
CA SER A 68 2.52 0.76 14.58
C SER A 68 1.62 -0.45 14.76
N GLU A 69 0.80 -0.81 13.77
CA GLU A 69 0.00 -2.04 13.80
C GLU A 69 0.88 -3.29 13.87
N ARG A 70 2.02 -3.30 13.18
CA ARG A 70 2.98 -4.41 13.21
C ARG A 70 3.54 -4.61 14.62
N ARG A 71 4.02 -3.53 15.24
CA ARG A 71 4.54 -3.56 16.61
C ARG A 71 3.49 -3.96 17.64
N LEU A 72 2.26 -3.48 17.47
CA LEU A 72 1.15 -3.83 18.36
C LEU A 72 0.78 -5.32 18.23
N TYR A 73 0.73 -5.83 17.00
CA TYR A 73 0.52 -7.26 16.74
C TYR A 73 1.61 -8.10 17.41
N GLU A 74 2.89 -7.80 17.17
CA GLU A 74 4.03 -8.52 17.77
C GLU A 74 3.92 -8.49 19.30
N HIS A 75 3.67 -7.30 19.88
CA HIS A 75 3.53 -7.17 21.33
C HIS A 75 2.39 -8.00 21.94
N ILE A 76 1.25 -8.12 21.27
CA ILE A 76 0.09 -8.86 21.80
C ILE A 76 0.23 -10.37 21.56
N PHE A 77 0.75 -10.77 20.40
CA PHE A 77 0.66 -12.14 19.92
C PHE A 77 1.96 -12.95 20.09
N ASP A 78 3.13 -12.29 20.25
CA ASP A 78 4.37 -12.99 20.59
C ASP A 78 4.26 -13.64 21.98
N ASP A 79 3.66 -12.94 22.94
CA ASP A 79 3.41 -13.43 24.31
C ASP A 79 2.42 -14.61 24.33
N LEU A 80 1.59 -14.74 23.29
CA LEU A 80 0.60 -15.81 23.12
C LEU A 80 1.13 -17.00 22.30
N GLY A 81 2.35 -16.91 21.75
CA GLY A 81 2.94 -17.96 20.91
C GLY A 81 2.25 -18.14 19.56
N ILE A 82 1.51 -17.13 19.09
CA ILE A 82 0.80 -17.19 17.80
C ILE A 82 1.77 -16.77 16.69
N ALA A 83 2.33 -17.75 15.99
CA ALA A 83 3.33 -17.53 14.93
C ALA A 83 2.75 -17.15 13.54
N ASN A 84 1.48 -16.73 13.46
CA ASN A 84 0.81 -16.47 12.18
C ASN A 84 0.42 -15.00 12.02
N ASP A 85 1.01 -14.32 11.04
CA ASP A 85 0.74 -12.90 10.70
C ASP A 85 -0.69 -12.62 10.21
N ALA A 86 -1.55 -13.64 10.04
CA ALA A 86 -2.90 -13.47 9.50
C ALA A 86 -3.72 -12.33 10.17
N PRO A 87 -3.75 -12.17 11.51
CA PRO A 87 -4.50 -11.08 12.15
C PRO A 87 -3.98 -9.69 11.76
N PHE A 88 -2.65 -9.53 11.69
CA PHE A 88 -2.01 -8.30 11.22
C PHE A 88 -2.36 -8.03 9.76
N ILE A 89 -2.19 -9.03 8.88
CA ILE A 89 -2.49 -8.89 7.45
C ILE A 89 -3.95 -8.52 7.25
N GLU A 90 -4.88 -9.17 7.94
CA GLU A 90 -6.30 -8.90 7.83
C GLU A 90 -6.65 -7.48 8.29
N THR A 91 -5.95 -6.98 9.30
CA THR A 91 -6.09 -5.61 9.83
C THR A 91 -5.73 -4.55 8.80
N VAL A 92 -4.59 -4.71 8.11
CA VAL A 92 -4.07 -3.68 7.19
C VAL A 92 -4.53 -3.88 5.74
N LYS A 93 -5.06 -5.06 5.38
CA LYS A 93 -5.40 -5.44 4.00
C LYS A 93 -6.28 -4.41 3.28
N GLY A 94 -7.35 -3.95 3.91
CA GLY A 94 -8.27 -2.98 3.30
C GLY A 94 -7.55 -1.68 2.93
N GLY A 95 -6.77 -1.17 3.88
CA GLY A 95 -5.92 0.01 3.70
C GLY A 95 -4.86 -0.16 2.62
N SER A 96 -4.16 -1.30 2.62
CA SER A 96 -3.15 -1.62 1.60
C SER A 96 -3.75 -1.66 0.19
N ILE A 97 -4.89 -2.33 0.02
CA ILE A 97 -5.59 -2.39 -1.29
C ILE A 97 -5.97 -0.98 -1.77
N GLN A 98 -6.48 -0.14 -0.87
CA GLN A 98 -6.87 1.23 -1.23
C GLN A 98 -5.66 2.10 -1.59
N LEU A 99 -4.58 1.99 -0.82
CA LEU A 99 -3.35 2.76 -1.05
C LEU A 99 -2.67 2.35 -2.36
N PHE A 100 -2.41 1.07 -2.54
CA PHE A 100 -1.69 0.56 -3.71
C PHE A 100 -2.55 0.54 -4.97
N GLY A 101 -3.86 0.34 -4.86
CA GLY A 101 -4.78 0.42 -6.01
C GLY A 101 -4.81 1.80 -6.68
N PHE A 102 -4.58 2.88 -5.93
CA PHE A 102 -4.40 4.22 -6.53
C PHE A 102 -3.12 4.31 -7.36
N ALA A 103 -2.00 3.79 -6.84
CA ALA A 103 -0.73 3.77 -7.56
C ALA A 103 -0.81 2.93 -8.84
N GLU A 104 -1.45 1.76 -8.76
CA GLU A 104 -1.72 0.89 -9.89
C GLU A 104 -2.60 1.58 -10.95
N ALA A 105 -3.67 2.26 -10.54
CA ALA A 105 -4.54 2.97 -11.49
C ALA A 105 -3.79 4.09 -12.25
N ILE A 106 -2.81 4.73 -11.62
CA ILE A 106 -1.97 5.75 -12.25
C ILE A 106 -0.92 5.13 -13.16
N SER A 107 -0.28 4.03 -12.75
CA SER A 107 0.75 3.37 -13.55
C SER A 107 0.19 2.83 -14.86
N ILE A 108 -1.08 2.40 -14.87
CA ILE A 108 -1.81 1.91 -16.07
C ILE A 108 -2.38 3.07 -16.92
N GLY A 109 -2.47 4.29 -16.36
CA GLY A 109 -3.08 5.45 -17.01
C GLY A 109 -2.39 5.89 -18.32
N ARG A 110 -3.07 6.74 -19.11
CA ARG A 110 -2.54 7.25 -20.40
C ARG A 110 -1.30 8.12 -20.16
N ARG A 111 -0.17 7.72 -20.72
CA ARG A 111 1.13 8.39 -20.59
C ARG A 111 1.26 9.55 -21.58
N SER A 112 1.73 10.69 -21.10
CA SER A 112 2.21 11.81 -21.90
C SER A 112 3.49 12.38 -21.25
N PRO A 113 4.35 13.11 -21.98
CA PRO A 113 5.61 13.62 -21.46
C PRO A 113 5.44 14.45 -20.17
N GLU A 114 4.37 15.24 -20.09
CA GLU A 114 4.03 16.07 -18.93
C GLU A 114 3.66 15.22 -17.71
N LYS A 115 3.06 14.04 -17.96
CA LYS A 115 2.63 13.10 -16.91
C LYS A 115 3.78 12.27 -16.37
N LEU A 116 4.82 12.03 -17.17
CA LEU A 116 5.92 11.13 -16.87
C LEU A 116 6.64 11.53 -15.57
N PHE A 117 6.98 12.81 -15.40
CA PHE A 117 7.73 13.28 -14.24
C PHE A 117 7.02 13.00 -12.90
N LYS A 118 5.69 13.10 -12.84
CA LYS A 118 4.95 12.87 -11.60
C LYS A 118 4.68 11.39 -11.36
N ILE A 119 4.64 10.59 -12.43
CA ILE A 119 4.65 9.12 -12.32
C ILE A 119 6.00 8.66 -11.77
N LEU A 120 7.11 9.29 -12.20
CA LEU A 120 8.44 9.03 -11.62
C LEU A 120 8.50 9.42 -10.13
N ASP A 121 7.95 10.58 -9.72
CA ASP A 121 7.86 10.93 -8.29
C ASP A 121 7.10 9.89 -7.46
N LEU A 122 6.06 9.28 -8.06
CA LEU A 122 5.28 8.20 -7.44
C LEU A 122 6.12 6.91 -7.34
N TYR A 123 6.81 6.54 -8.41
CA TYR A 123 7.70 5.38 -8.43
C TYR A 123 8.83 5.53 -7.41
N ASP A 124 9.54 6.66 -7.41
CA ASP A 124 10.58 6.97 -6.42
C ASP A 124 10.05 6.86 -5.00
N THR A 125 8.81 7.33 -4.76
CA THR A 125 8.20 7.20 -3.44
C THR A 125 7.96 5.74 -3.05
N ILE A 126 7.45 4.90 -3.97
CA ILE A 126 7.25 3.46 -3.71
C ILE A 126 8.60 2.78 -3.46
N SER A 127 9.58 3.02 -4.32
CA SER A 127 10.94 2.46 -4.19
C SER A 127 11.59 2.84 -2.86
N ASN A 128 11.42 4.08 -2.42
CA ASN A 128 11.89 4.56 -1.10
C ASN A 128 11.13 3.95 0.09
N LEU A 129 9.91 3.44 -0.11
CA LEU A 129 9.10 2.78 0.91
C LEU A 129 9.28 1.25 0.92
N LEU A 130 9.85 0.65 -0.13
CA LEU A 130 10.07 -0.80 -0.22
C LEU A 130 10.79 -1.39 1.00
N PRO A 131 11.88 -0.80 1.54
CA PRO A 131 12.54 -1.35 2.72
C PRO A 131 11.62 -1.33 3.95
N ASP A 132 10.86 -0.25 4.14
CA ASP A 132 9.90 -0.13 5.24
C ASP A 132 8.77 -1.17 5.11
N ILE A 133 8.25 -1.36 3.89
CA ILE A 133 7.24 -2.36 3.57
C ILE A 133 7.77 -3.78 3.84
N ALA A 134 9.01 -4.07 3.44
CA ALA A 134 9.62 -5.39 3.67
C ALA A 134 9.72 -5.71 5.17
N VAL A 135 10.07 -4.73 6.00
CA VAL A 135 10.11 -4.86 7.47
C VAL A 135 8.70 -5.02 8.04
N VAL A 136 7.76 -4.18 7.63
CA VAL A 136 6.38 -4.18 8.14
C VAL A 136 5.63 -5.48 7.80
N PHE A 137 5.86 -6.04 6.62
CA PHE A 137 5.15 -7.22 6.14
C PHE A 137 5.99 -8.51 6.17
N LEU A 138 7.19 -8.47 6.77
CA LEU A 138 8.15 -9.57 6.82
C LEU A 138 8.24 -10.35 5.49
N SER A 139 8.48 -9.60 4.40
CA SER A 139 8.60 -10.09 3.02
C SER A 139 7.44 -10.90 2.40
N LYS A 140 6.34 -11.22 3.11
CA LYS A 140 5.20 -11.97 2.52
C LYS A 140 4.38 -11.17 1.50
N PHE A 141 4.37 -9.84 1.62
CA PHE A 141 3.75 -8.92 0.64
C PHE A 141 4.77 -8.30 -0.32
N ALA A 142 6.06 -8.58 -0.12
CA ALA A 142 7.09 -8.04 -0.98
C ALA A 142 6.91 -8.55 -2.41
N GLU A 143 6.51 -9.81 -2.63
CA GLU A 143 6.27 -10.35 -3.97
C GLU A 143 5.24 -9.56 -4.77
N SER A 144 4.07 -9.20 -4.20
CA SER A 144 3.05 -8.42 -4.93
C SER A 144 3.48 -6.98 -5.24
N ILE A 145 4.37 -6.41 -4.42
CA ILE A 145 4.88 -5.05 -4.59
C ILE A 145 6.13 -5.04 -5.49
N TYR A 146 6.93 -6.11 -5.46
CA TYR A 146 7.98 -6.40 -6.45
C TYR A 146 7.35 -6.61 -7.83
N LEU A 147 6.20 -7.28 -7.94
CA LEU A 147 5.48 -7.40 -9.21
C LEU A 147 4.97 -6.04 -9.71
N LEU A 148 4.49 -5.16 -8.83
CA LEU A 148 4.16 -3.77 -9.21
C LEU A 148 5.39 -2.99 -9.66
N HIS A 149 6.54 -3.20 -9.00
CA HIS A 149 7.82 -2.62 -9.39
C HIS A 149 8.33 -3.16 -10.74
N GLU A 150 8.26 -4.47 -10.97
CA GLU A 150 8.61 -5.12 -12.24
C GLU A 150 7.66 -4.73 -13.38
N MET A 151 6.35 -4.61 -13.12
CA MET A 151 5.38 -4.14 -14.13
C MET A 151 5.61 -2.69 -14.56
N ILE A 152 6.17 -1.86 -13.68
CA ILE A 152 6.56 -0.49 -14.00
C ILE A 152 7.86 -0.51 -14.81
N ILE A 153 8.89 -1.26 -14.39
CA ILE A 153 10.18 -1.36 -15.09
C ILE A 153 10.04 -2.00 -16.48
N HIS A 154 9.30 -3.11 -16.64
CA HIS A 154 9.08 -3.72 -17.96
C HIS A 154 8.23 -2.85 -18.90
N ASN A 155 7.51 -1.85 -18.38
CA ASN A 155 6.90 -0.82 -19.21
C ASN A 155 7.88 0.29 -19.63
N GLU A 156 9.01 0.45 -18.94
CA GLU A 156 10.08 1.36 -19.35
C GLU A 156 10.89 0.77 -20.52
N ASP A 157 11.06 -0.55 -20.58
CA ASP A 157 11.84 -1.23 -21.63
C ASP A 157 11.15 -1.29 -23.00
N CYS A 158 9.81 -1.31 -23.08
CA CYS A 158 9.12 -1.49 -24.36
C CYS A 158 9.00 -0.22 -25.23
N THR A 159 9.33 0.97 -24.72
CA THR A 159 9.26 2.21 -25.54
C THR A 159 10.56 2.99 -25.67
N PHE A 160 11.56 2.75 -24.83
CA PHE A 160 12.84 3.47 -24.95
C PHE A 160 13.78 2.89 -26.02
N PHE A 161 13.64 1.62 -26.42
CA PHE A 161 14.51 0.99 -27.44
C PHE A 161 13.95 0.94 -28.87
N LEU A 162 12.67 1.24 -29.10
CA LEU A 162 12.05 1.17 -30.44
C LEU A 162 11.69 2.53 -31.07
N GLY A 163 12.08 3.64 -30.43
CA GLY A 163 11.74 5.00 -30.89
C GLY A 163 12.92 5.86 -31.36
N TRP A 164 14.16 5.38 -31.24
CA TRP A 164 15.37 6.04 -31.74
C TRP A 164 16.27 5.01 -32.41
N GLY A 165 15.95 4.73 -33.68
CA GLY A 165 16.72 3.91 -34.62
C GLY A 165 16.19 4.16 -36.02
#